data_AF-A0A2M8BDA9-F1
#
_entry.id   AF-A0A2M8BDA9-F1
#
_cell.length_a   1.000
_cell.length_b   1.000
_cell.length_c   1.000
_cell.angle_alpha   90.00
_cell.angle_beta   90.00
_cell.angle_gamma   90.00
#
_symmetry.space_group_name_H-M   'P 1'
#
loop_
_entity.id
_entity.type
_entity.pdbx_description
1 polymer ?
#
loop_
_entity_poly.entity_id
_entity_poly.type
_entity_poly.pdbx_seq_one_letter_code
_entity_poly.pdbx_strand_id
1 'polypeptide(L)'
;MAASWVATRGLSVRAGASDVQLPQLLVQDCMATRGRMFSTAEYCLDDNPLVMVELASIKSGQGYDDVKHDLRRLGLVYQEQAAELSGKKYDPADADKAFALADEIHLRQKHNMTADQQLLERRLWTRLKATGDRVFEAAYYVTYHQPALRATLRSIHSWRDGRRWAAPSEVAPVGAPEAQS
;
A
#
# COMPACT_ATOMS: atom_id res chain seq x y z
N MET A 1 -6.21 -23.71 -27.26
CA MET A 1 -6.98 -22.45 -27.41
C MET A 1 -8.22 -22.54 -26.53
N ALA A 2 -8.66 -21.40 -26.00
CA ALA A 2 -9.94 -21.13 -25.32
C ALA A 2 -10.09 -21.52 -23.83
N ALA A 3 -10.06 -20.48 -22.99
CA ALA A 3 -10.98 -20.35 -21.87
C ALA A 3 -11.39 -18.86 -21.81
N SER A 4 -12.50 -18.52 -22.48
CA SER A 4 -13.10 -17.19 -22.41
C SER A 4 -13.91 -17.06 -21.12
N TRP A 5 -13.46 -16.23 -20.20
CA TRP A 5 -14.26 -15.85 -19.02
C TRP A 5 -14.91 -14.49 -19.25
N VAL A 6 -16.18 -14.52 -19.64
CA VAL A 6 -17.10 -13.37 -19.64
C VAL A 6 -18.27 -13.71 -18.72
N ALA A 7 -18.45 -12.94 -17.65
CA ALA A 7 -19.72 -12.63 -16.96
C ALA A 7 -19.40 -11.62 -15.83
N THR A 8 -19.63 -10.31 -15.97
CA THR A 8 -20.88 -9.50 -15.94
C THR A 8 -21.31 -9.06 -14.52
N ARG A 9 -20.95 -7.79 -14.22
CA ARG A 9 -21.68 -6.70 -13.52
C ARG A 9 -22.20 -6.86 -12.08
N GLY A 10 -21.89 -5.82 -11.27
CA GLY A 10 -22.94 -4.99 -10.68
C GLY A 10 -22.80 -4.67 -9.20
N LEU A 11 -22.04 -3.61 -8.87
CA LEU A 11 -22.37 -2.58 -7.88
C LEU A 11 -21.22 -1.55 -7.89
N SER A 12 -21.30 -0.59 -8.81
CA SER A 12 -20.43 0.58 -8.75
C SER A 12 -20.92 1.48 -7.62
N VAL A 13 -20.40 1.27 -6.42
CA VAL A 13 -20.24 2.39 -5.49
C VAL A 13 -19.29 3.35 -6.19
N ARG A 14 -19.83 4.43 -6.77
CA ARG A 14 -19.02 5.57 -7.24
C ARG A 14 -18.43 6.26 -6.01
N ALA A 15 -17.43 5.64 -5.39
CA ALA A 15 -16.45 6.36 -4.60
C ALA A 15 -15.48 6.96 -5.62
N GLY A 16 -15.69 8.24 -5.94
CA GLY A 16 -14.79 9.09 -6.72
C GLY A 16 -14.11 8.42 -7.90
N ALA A 17 -14.81 8.25 -9.03
CA ALA A 17 -14.13 7.97 -10.28
C ALA A 17 -13.24 9.19 -10.60
N SER A 18 -11.97 9.16 -10.17
CA SER A 18 -10.97 10.10 -10.65
C SER A 18 -10.82 9.79 -12.13
N ASP A 19 -11.40 10.62 -13.00
CA ASP A 19 -11.28 10.53 -14.46
C ASP A 19 -9.86 10.96 -14.92
N VAL A 20 -8.87 10.64 -14.09
CA VAL A 20 -7.47 10.95 -14.30
C VAL A 20 -6.93 9.88 -15.22
N GLN A 21 -6.72 10.25 -16.49
CA GLN A 21 -5.97 9.42 -17.42
C GLN A 21 -4.51 9.36 -16.95
N LEU A 22 -4.13 8.24 -16.35
CA LEU A 22 -2.75 7.94 -16.03
C LEU A 22 -1.99 7.60 -17.32
N PRO A 23 -0.69 7.97 -17.44
CA PRO A 23 0.13 7.54 -18.56
C PRO A 23 0.13 6.01 -18.70
N GLN A 24 -0.01 5.51 -19.92
CA GLN A 24 -0.11 4.07 -20.18
C GLN A 24 1.09 3.28 -19.64
N LEU A 25 2.30 3.82 -19.75
CA LEU A 25 3.52 3.20 -19.22
C LEU A 25 3.47 3.05 -17.69
N LEU A 26 2.97 4.07 -16.97
CA LEU A 26 2.81 4.00 -15.51
C LEU A 26 1.83 2.90 -15.12
N VAL A 27 0.69 2.80 -15.81
CA VAL A 27 -0.30 1.74 -15.56
C VAL A 27 0.29 0.35 -15.83
N GLN A 28 1.05 0.20 -16.91
CA GLN A 28 1.73 -1.06 -17.22
C GLN A 28 2.74 -1.45 -16.14
N ASP A 29 3.57 -0.51 -15.68
CA ASP A 29 4.54 -0.75 -14.61
C ASP A 29 3.87 -1.14 -13.28
N CYS A 30 2.76 -0.46 -12.94
CA CYS A 30 1.97 -0.79 -11.76
C CYS A 30 1.39 -2.20 -11.83
N MET A 31 0.78 -2.56 -12.96
CA MET A 31 0.15 -3.87 -13.13
C MET A 31 1.19 -5.00 -13.19
N ALA A 32 2.33 -4.76 -13.84
CA ALA A 32 3.43 -5.72 -13.90
C ALA A 32 4.05 -5.95 -12.52
N THR A 33 4.31 -4.88 -11.76
CA THR A 33 4.85 -4.95 -10.40
C THR A 33 3.85 -5.66 -9.47
N ARG A 34 2.58 -5.22 -9.46
CA ARG A 34 1.50 -5.87 -8.70
C ARG A 34 1.37 -7.36 -9.02
N GLY A 35 1.35 -7.73 -10.30
CA GLY A 35 1.20 -9.12 -10.73
C GLY A 35 2.38 -10.00 -10.32
N ARG A 36 3.61 -9.48 -10.43
CA ARG A 36 4.82 -10.18 -9.96
C ARG A 36 4.79 -10.34 -8.44
N MET A 37 4.44 -9.28 -7.71
CA MET A 37 4.38 -9.30 -6.26
C MET A 37 3.36 -10.29 -5.72
N PHE A 38 2.16 -10.31 -6.28
CA PHE A 38 1.16 -11.34 -5.97
C PHE A 38 1.68 -12.74 -6.25
N SER A 39 2.25 -12.97 -7.43
CA SER A 39 2.73 -14.31 -7.80
C SER A 39 3.79 -14.84 -6.85
N THR A 40 4.69 -13.97 -6.38
CA THR A 40 5.75 -14.35 -5.45
C THR A 40 5.21 -14.51 -4.03
N ALA A 41 4.39 -13.57 -3.53
CA ALA A 41 3.82 -13.67 -2.19
C ALA A 41 2.86 -14.86 -2.05
N GLU A 42 1.99 -15.11 -3.03
CA GLU A 42 1.09 -16.27 -3.05
C GLU A 42 1.85 -17.61 -3.10
N TYR A 43 3.08 -17.62 -3.64
CA TYR A 43 3.89 -18.84 -3.72
C TYR A 43 4.76 -19.06 -2.47
N CYS A 44 5.39 -18.00 -1.96
CA CYS A 44 6.33 -18.10 -0.84
C CYS A 44 5.63 -18.16 0.53
N LEU A 45 4.41 -17.62 0.64
CA LEU A 45 3.71 -17.42 1.92
C LEU A 45 2.39 -18.22 1.97
N ASP A 46 2.30 -19.30 1.19
CA ASP A 46 1.07 -20.09 1.04
C ASP A 46 0.66 -20.81 2.34
N ASP A 47 1.63 -21.05 3.22
CA ASP A 47 1.51 -21.69 4.52
C ASP A 47 1.10 -20.71 5.63
N ASN A 48 1.12 -19.41 5.35
CA ASN A 48 0.71 -18.37 6.29
C ASN A 48 -0.75 -17.92 6.03
N PRO A 49 -1.74 -18.48 6.73
CA PRO A 49 -3.16 -18.22 6.45
C PRO A 49 -3.55 -16.76 6.68
N LEU A 50 -2.89 -16.04 7.58
CA LEU A 50 -3.17 -14.63 7.84
C LEU A 50 -2.74 -13.76 6.65
N VAL A 51 -1.56 -14.03 6.09
CA VAL A 51 -1.08 -13.33 4.89
C VAL A 51 -1.95 -13.68 3.69
N MET A 52 -2.37 -14.93 3.53
CA MET A 52 -3.25 -15.32 2.43
C MET A 52 -4.62 -14.64 2.47
N VAL A 53 -5.19 -14.43 3.67
CA VAL A 53 -6.41 -13.62 3.84
C VAL A 53 -6.17 -12.17 3.44
N GLU A 54 -5.04 -11.59 3.84
CA GLU A 54 -4.66 -10.23 3.44
C GLU A 54 -4.52 -10.12 1.92
N LEU A 55 -3.77 -11.03 1.27
CA LEU A 55 -3.61 -11.06 -0.19
C LEU A 55 -4.95 -11.19 -0.93
N ALA A 56 -5.84 -12.05 -0.46
CA ALA A 56 -7.18 -12.19 -1.02
C ALA A 56 -7.99 -10.89 -0.91
N SER A 57 -7.87 -10.18 0.22
CA SER A 57 -8.55 -8.90 0.41
C SER A 57 -7.97 -7.80 -0.48
N ILE A 58 -6.66 -7.79 -0.75
CA ILE A 58 -6.01 -6.85 -1.68
C ILE A 58 -6.53 -7.10 -3.10
N LYS A 59 -6.61 -8.37 -3.53
CA LYS A 59 -7.04 -8.75 -4.89
C LYS A 59 -8.48 -8.33 -5.23
N SER A 60 -9.30 -8.06 -4.23
CA SER A 60 -10.71 -7.67 -4.39
C SER A 60 -10.91 -6.25 -4.95
N GLY A 61 -9.89 -5.37 -4.88
CA GLY A 61 -9.96 -4.01 -5.41
C GLY A 61 -10.05 -3.91 -6.94
N GLN A 62 -10.75 -2.89 -7.44
CA GLN A 62 -10.94 -2.56 -8.85
C GLN A 62 -10.71 -1.06 -9.13
N GLY A 63 -9.80 -0.73 -10.05
CA GLY A 63 -9.56 0.65 -10.51
C GLY A 63 -8.23 1.24 -10.03
N TYR A 64 -7.90 2.46 -10.47
CA TYR A 64 -6.58 3.06 -10.21
C TYR A 64 -6.33 3.41 -8.74
N ASP A 65 -7.36 3.86 -8.02
CA ASP A 65 -7.26 4.07 -6.57
C ASP A 65 -6.98 2.77 -5.83
N ASP A 66 -7.58 1.69 -6.30
CA ASP A 66 -7.38 0.36 -5.74
C ASP A 66 -5.99 -0.16 -6.10
N VAL A 67 -5.48 0.07 -7.31
CA VAL A 67 -4.09 -0.29 -7.67
C VAL A 67 -3.07 0.45 -6.79
N LYS A 68 -3.27 1.73 -6.51
CA LYS A 68 -2.42 2.50 -5.58
C LYS A 68 -2.45 1.89 -4.18
N HIS A 69 -3.63 1.59 -3.65
CA HIS A 69 -3.76 0.97 -2.33
C HIS A 69 -3.16 -0.44 -2.30
N ASP A 70 -3.36 -1.23 -3.35
CA ASP A 70 -2.83 -2.57 -3.49
C ASP A 70 -1.31 -2.57 -3.48
N LEU A 71 -0.68 -1.69 -4.26
CA LEU A 71 0.78 -1.56 -4.31
C LEU A 71 1.36 -1.21 -2.94
N ARG A 72 0.74 -0.27 -2.21
CA ARG A 72 1.16 0.06 -0.83
C ARG A 72 1.03 -1.14 0.10
N ARG A 73 -0.10 -1.84 0.07
CA ARG A 73 -0.35 -3.00 0.95
C ARG A 73 0.60 -4.16 0.62
N LEU A 74 0.83 -4.44 -0.66
CA LEU A 74 1.81 -5.44 -1.10
C LEU A 74 3.23 -5.07 -0.71
N GLY A 75 3.61 -3.79 -0.82
CA GLY A 75 4.91 -3.29 -0.35
C GLY A 75 5.14 -3.56 1.14
N LEU A 76 4.10 -3.37 1.96
CA LEU A 76 4.16 -3.69 3.40
C LEU A 76 4.30 -5.18 3.65
N VAL A 77 3.50 -6.03 2.99
CA VAL A 77 3.63 -7.49 3.08
C VAL A 77 5.06 -7.93 2.72
N TYR A 78 5.63 -7.34 1.67
CA TYR A 78 7.00 -7.60 1.25
C TYR A 78 8.05 -7.20 2.29
N GLN A 79 7.94 -6.02 2.90
CA GLN A 79 8.87 -5.58 3.93
C GLN A 79 8.77 -6.42 5.21
N GLU A 80 7.57 -6.84 5.59
CA GLU A 80 7.33 -7.63 6.80
C GLU A 80 7.78 -9.08 6.65
N GLN A 81 7.57 -9.67 5.46
CA GLN A 81 7.87 -11.07 5.17
C GLN A 81 9.16 -11.24 4.35
N ALA A 82 10.02 -10.22 4.30
CA ALA A 82 11.23 -10.20 3.46
C ALA A 82 12.16 -11.40 3.68
N ALA A 83 12.17 -11.97 4.89
CA ALA A 83 12.98 -13.14 5.22
C ALA A 83 12.44 -14.45 4.62
N GLU A 84 11.15 -14.51 4.30
CA GLU A 84 10.45 -15.69 3.78
C GLU A 84 10.31 -15.62 2.24
N LEU A 85 10.44 -14.44 1.65
CA LEU A 85 10.35 -14.23 0.20
C LEU A 85 11.62 -14.66 -0.53
N SER A 86 11.46 -15.46 -1.59
CA SER A 86 12.57 -15.93 -2.43
C SER A 86 12.11 -16.40 -3.81
N GLY A 87 13.05 -16.82 -4.65
CA GLY A 87 12.76 -17.45 -5.95
C GLY A 87 12.95 -16.54 -7.16
N LYS A 88 12.71 -17.10 -8.36
CA LYS A 88 13.08 -16.46 -9.64
C LYS A 88 12.36 -15.14 -9.92
N LYS A 89 11.15 -14.97 -9.41
CA LYS A 89 10.31 -13.78 -9.60
C LYS A 89 10.43 -12.78 -8.45
N TYR A 90 11.18 -13.11 -7.41
CA TYR A 90 11.39 -12.21 -6.28
C TYR A 90 12.46 -11.18 -6.65
N ASP A 91 12.13 -9.91 -6.45
CA ASP A 91 13.06 -8.80 -6.48
C ASP A 91 12.94 -8.06 -5.14
N PRO A 92 14.01 -7.95 -4.33
CA PRO A 92 13.97 -7.22 -3.07
C PRO A 92 13.62 -5.73 -3.25
N ALA A 93 13.87 -5.16 -4.42
CA ALA A 93 13.50 -3.78 -4.72
C ALA A 93 12.01 -3.59 -5.03
N ASP A 94 11.22 -4.68 -5.17
CA ASP A 94 9.79 -4.58 -5.51
C ASP A 94 8.98 -3.85 -4.44
N ALA A 95 9.37 -3.95 -3.16
CA ALA A 95 8.72 -3.22 -2.09
C ALA A 95 8.84 -1.70 -2.30
N ASP A 96 10.07 -1.21 -2.48
CA ASP A 96 10.35 0.21 -2.69
C ASP A 96 9.74 0.71 -4.01
N LYS A 97 9.78 -0.12 -5.05
CA LYS A 97 9.15 0.17 -6.34
C LYS A 97 7.62 0.30 -6.19
N ALA A 98 6.98 -0.56 -5.43
CA ALA A 98 5.54 -0.50 -5.20
C ALA A 98 5.14 0.79 -4.46
N PHE A 99 5.93 1.21 -3.45
CA PHE A 99 5.72 2.49 -2.78
C PHE A 99 5.91 3.67 -3.73
N ALA A 100 6.98 3.70 -4.51
CA ALA A 100 7.26 4.77 -5.46
C ALA A 100 6.14 4.91 -6.52
N LEU A 101 5.64 3.79 -7.05
CA LEU A 101 4.54 3.79 -8.01
C LEU A 101 3.23 4.27 -7.40
N ALA A 102 2.92 3.87 -6.17
CA ALA A 102 1.73 4.33 -5.47
C ALA A 102 1.78 5.84 -5.17
N ASP A 103 2.94 6.35 -4.77
CA ASP A 103 3.16 7.78 -4.54
C ASP A 103 3.04 8.59 -5.83
N GLU A 104 3.57 8.08 -6.95
CA GLU A 104 3.44 8.71 -8.26
C GLU A 104 1.97 8.80 -8.72
N ILE A 105 1.18 7.74 -8.54
CA ILE A 105 -0.28 7.78 -8.81
C ILE A 105 -0.94 8.84 -7.94
N HIS A 106 -0.65 8.85 -6.63
CA HIS A 106 -1.24 9.81 -5.70
C HIS A 106 -0.91 11.25 -6.06
N LEU A 107 0.35 11.54 -6.40
CA LEU A 107 0.79 12.87 -6.82
C LEU A 107 0.05 13.34 -8.08
N ARG A 108 -0.08 12.48 -9.09
CA ARG A 108 -0.81 12.79 -10.33
C ARG A 108 -2.30 13.03 -10.07
N GLN A 109 -2.92 12.24 -9.21
CA GLN A 109 -4.30 12.46 -8.81
C GLN A 109 -4.45 13.83 -8.13
N LYS A 110 -3.58 14.14 -7.17
CA LYS A 110 -3.58 15.41 -6.44
C LYS A 110 -3.35 16.62 -7.35
N HIS A 111 -2.46 16.52 -8.34
CA HIS A 111 -2.23 17.59 -9.32
C HIS A 111 -3.46 17.88 -10.19
N ASN A 112 -4.31 16.87 -10.43
CA ASN A 112 -5.55 17.03 -11.18
C ASN A 112 -6.75 17.47 -10.31
N MET A 113 -6.56 17.58 -8.98
CA MET A 113 -7.60 18.08 -8.08
C MET A 113 -7.56 19.60 -7.99
N THR A 114 -8.74 20.21 -8.01
CA THR A 114 -8.91 21.63 -7.66
C THR A 114 -8.49 21.91 -6.21
N ALA A 115 -8.17 23.16 -5.89
CA ALA A 115 -7.79 23.57 -4.53
C ALA A 115 -8.87 23.22 -3.49
N ASP A 116 -10.15 23.38 -3.84
CA ASP A 116 -11.28 23.04 -2.98
C ASP A 116 -11.38 21.53 -2.74
N GLN A 117 -11.16 20.72 -3.77
CA GLN A 117 -11.12 19.26 -3.64
C GLN A 117 -9.96 18.81 -2.74
N GLN A 118 -8.77 19.41 -2.88
CA GLN A 118 -7.62 19.12 -2.03
C GLN A 118 -7.88 19.51 -0.57
N LEU A 119 -8.52 20.66 -0.34
CA LEU A 119 -8.90 21.09 1.01
C LEU A 119 -9.95 20.15 1.63
N LEU A 120 -10.94 19.72 0.84
CA LEU A 120 -11.96 18.77 1.27
C LEU A 120 -11.32 17.43 1.66
N GLU A 121 -10.43 16.89 0.83
CA GLU A 121 -9.70 15.65 1.10
C GLU A 121 -8.92 15.75 2.42
N ARG A 122 -8.15 16.83 2.63
CA ARG A 122 -7.41 17.05 3.89
C ARG A 122 -8.33 17.08 5.11
N ARG A 123 -9.50 17.73 5.00
CA ARG A 123 -10.49 17.80 6.09
C ARG A 123 -11.11 16.44 6.37
N LEU A 124 -11.49 15.71 5.33
CA LEU A 124 -12.03 14.34 5.45
C LEU A 124 -11.01 13.42 6.12
N TRP A 125 -9.75 13.47 5.67
CA TRP A 125 -8.66 12.70 6.27
C TRP A 125 -8.46 13.03 7.75
N THR A 126 -8.43 14.31 8.11
CA THR A 126 -8.30 14.76 9.51
C THR A 126 -9.44 14.21 10.37
N ARG A 127 -10.67 14.26 9.87
CA ARG A 127 -11.86 13.78 10.60
C ARG A 127 -11.87 12.26 10.71
N LEU A 128 -11.49 11.54 9.66
CA LEU A 128 -11.37 10.08 9.67
C LEU A 128 -10.31 9.64 10.67
N LYS A 129 -9.13 10.26 10.64
CA LYS A 129 -8.05 9.98 11.59
C LYS A 129 -8.50 10.19 13.03
N ALA A 130 -9.07 11.35 13.34
CA ALA A 130 -9.56 11.66 14.68
C ALA A 130 -10.63 10.65 15.16
N THR A 131 -11.48 10.15 14.26
CA THR A 131 -12.48 9.14 14.60
C THR A 131 -11.83 7.79 14.87
N GLY A 132 -10.90 7.36 14.02
CA GLY A 132 -10.14 6.12 14.23
C GLY A 132 -9.34 6.15 15.53
N ASP A 133 -8.66 7.26 15.83
CA ASP A 133 -7.88 7.44 17.07
C ASP A 133 -8.78 7.22 18.30
N ARG A 134 -10.00 7.76 18.29
CA ARG A 134 -10.97 7.55 19.38
C ARG A 134 -11.39 6.09 19.55
N VAL A 135 -11.62 5.36 18.45
CA VAL A 135 -11.98 3.93 18.50
C VAL A 135 -10.84 3.13 19.13
N PHE A 136 -9.60 3.43 18.75
CA PHE A 136 -8.44 2.76 19.32
C PHE A 136 -8.20 3.12 20.78
N GLU A 137 -8.36 4.37 21.18
CA GLU A 137 -8.30 4.77 22.60
C GLU A 137 -9.35 4.01 23.44
N ALA A 138 -10.58 3.89 22.92
CA ALA A 138 -11.62 3.10 23.57
C ALA A 138 -11.24 1.60 23.64
N ALA A 139 -10.68 1.05 22.56
CA ALA A 139 -10.20 -0.33 22.54
C ALA A 139 -9.07 -0.55 23.57
N TYR A 140 -8.10 0.36 23.65
CA TYR A 140 -7.03 0.31 24.64
C TYR A 140 -7.54 0.37 26.08
N TYR A 141 -8.55 1.19 26.33
CA TYR A 141 -9.21 1.27 27.63
C TYR A 141 -9.88 -0.06 28.00
N VAL A 142 -10.67 -0.64 27.10
CA VAL A 142 -11.38 -1.91 27.35
C VAL A 142 -10.42 -3.08 27.53
N THR A 143 -9.33 -3.14 26.77
CA THR A 143 -8.33 -4.22 26.87
C THR A 143 -7.24 -3.95 27.88
N TYR A 144 -7.38 -2.96 28.76
CA TYR A 144 -6.32 -2.53 29.69
C TYR A 144 -5.77 -3.69 30.54
N HIS A 145 -6.66 -4.56 31.02
CA HIS A 145 -6.30 -5.74 31.84
C HIS A 145 -5.93 -6.99 31.02
N GLN A 146 -5.93 -6.90 29.69
CA GLN A 146 -5.67 -8.02 28.79
C GLN A 146 -4.39 -7.75 27.96
N PRO A 147 -3.20 -8.03 28.52
CA PRO A 147 -1.93 -7.63 27.90
C PRO A 147 -1.71 -8.27 26.52
N ALA A 148 -2.20 -9.50 26.30
CA ALA A 148 -2.13 -10.18 25.01
C ALA A 148 -2.94 -9.44 23.93
N LEU A 149 -4.21 -9.10 24.20
CA LEU A 149 -5.03 -8.34 23.24
C LEU A 149 -4.49 -6.93 23.00
N ARG A 150 -3.93 -6.31 24.04
CA ARG A 150 -3.32 -4.99 23.93
C ARG A 150 -2.08 -4.99 23.01
N ALA A 151 -1.30 -6.07 23.02
CA ALA A 151 -0.19 -6.26 22.10
C ALA A 151 -0.66 -6.39 20.64
N THR A 152 -1.73 -7.16 20.40
CA THR A 152 -2.35 -7.28 19.07
C THR A 152 -2.95 -5.96 18.59
N LEU A 153 -3.66 -5.21 19.46
CA LEU A 153 -4.18 -3.89 19.10
C LEU A 153 -3.06 -2.90 18.77
N ARG A 154 -1.92 -2.99 19.47
CA ARG A 154 -0.76 -2.16 19.18
C ARG A 154 -0.18 -2.45 17.80
N SER A 155 -0.05 -3.71 17.39
CA SER A 155 0.46 -4.04 16.05
C SER A 155 -0.47 -3.52 14.95
N ILE A 156 -1.79 -3.66 15.13
CA ILE A 156 -2.81 -3.13 14.21
C ILE A 156 -2.78 -1.58 14.16
N HIS A 157 -2.65 -0.91 15.31
CA HIS A 157 -2.58 0.55 15.35
C HIS A 157 -1.29 1.09 14.71
N SER A 158 -0.14 0.44 14.93
CA SER A 158 1.13 0.87 14.35
C SER A 158 1.14 0.77 12.83
N TRP A 159 0.39 -0.18 12.26
CA TRP A 159 0.18 -0.32 10.83
C TRP A 159 -0.59 0.89 10.25
N ARG A 160 -1.60 1.39 10.97
CA ARG A 160 -2.38 2.57 10.57
C ARG A 160 -1.61 3.89 10.65
N ASP A 161 -0.71 4.04 11.63
CA ASP A 161 0.02 5.29 11.88
C ASP A 161 1.22 5.53 10.95
N GLY A 162 1.56 4.58 10.07
CA GLY A 162 2.72 4.72 9.19
C GLY A 162 4.04 4.87 9.95
N ARG A 163 4.11 4.43 11.22
CA ARG A 163 5.34 4.50 12.06
C ARG A 163 6.36 3.40 11.73
N ARG A 164 6.38 2.96 10.47
CA ARG A 164 7.51 2.36 9.78
C ARG A 164 7.82 3.09 8.47
N TRP A 165 7.54 4.39 8.39
CA TRP A 165 8.30 5.28 7.51
C TRP A 165 9.71 5.37 8.07
N ALA A 166 10.58 4.43 7.69
CA ALA A 166 12.00 4.74 7.68
C ALA A 166 12.14 5.98 6.81
N ALA A 167 12.59 7.09 7.40
CA ALA A 167 13.02 8.23 6.63
C ALA A 167 13.93 7.73 5.50
N PRO A 168 13.88 8.32 4.29
CA PRO A 168 14.85 8.00 3.25
C PRO A 168 16.22 8.08 3.92
N SER A 169 16.97 6.98 3.88
CA SER A 169 18.35 7.01 4.35
C SER A 169 19.00 8.20 3.68
N GLU A 170 19.44 9.16 4.48
CA GLU A 170 20.22 10.30 4.02
C GLU A 170 21.41 9.70 3.29
N VAL A 171 21.33 9.71 1.95
CA VAL A 171 22.43 9.29 1.10
C VAL A 171 23.53 10.27 1.42
N ALA A 172 24.54 9.80 2.16
CA ALA A 172 25.73 10.58 2.45
C ALA A 172 26.26 11.14 1.12
N PRO A 173 26.59 12.44 1.03
CA PRO A 173 27.11 13.01 -0.19
C PRO A 173 28.36 12.23 -0.60
N VAL A 174 28.31 11.62 -1.78
CA VAL A 174 29.48 11.06 -2.46
C VAL A 174 30.54 12.15 -2.55
N GLY A 175 31.73 11.82 -2.07
CA GLY A 175 32.82 12.74 -1.77
C GLY A 175 33.07 13.79 -2.85
N ALA A 176 33.32 15.01 -2.38
CA ALA A 176 33.86 16.11 -3.16
C ALA A 176 35.22 15.72 -3.79
N PRO A 177 35.55 16.23 -4.98
CA PRO A 177 36.82 15.95 -5.64
C PRO A 177 38.00 16.50 -4.82
N GLU A 178 38.99 15.65 -4.56
CA GLU A 178 40.27 16.02 -3.98
C GLU A 178 40.94 17.09 -4.85
N ALA A 179 41.19 18.26 -4.24
CA ALA A 179 42.01 19.31 -4.82
C ALA A 179 43.46 18.81 -4.89
N GLN A 180 43.96 18.62 -6.12
CA GLN A 180 45.37 18.39 -6.37
C GLN A 180 46.12 19.72 -6.19
N SER A 181 47.09 19.73 -5.27
CA SER A 181 48.17 20.73 -5.20
C SER A 181 49.39 20.24 -5.96
#